data_AF-A0A526YX00-F1
#
_entry.id   AF-A0A526YX00-F1
#
_cell.length_a   1.000
_cell.length_b   1.000
_cell.length_c   1.000
_cell.angle_alpha   90.00
_cell.angle_beta   90.00
_cell.angle_gamma   90.00
#
_symmetry.space_group_name_H-M   'P 1'
#
loop_
_entity.id
_entity.type
_entity.pdbx_description
1 polymer ?
#
loop_
_entity_poly.entity_id
_entity_poly.type
_entity_poly.pdbx_seq_one_letter_code
_entity_poly.pdbx_strand_id
1 'polypeptide(L)'
;MRLHKTAAGKTPTRPVASRWFNLMTTIVESEGDVWMHRQKDQLWWTTSRSNPATFEPFKETVGDRRDVIICHKPCNPWSNKNRLGNRLEWSGLHPKAQEFLFTEGTLQQLKPNNAEYALALIDGDDLSPWHSRPEWTAKVARRQKNPGTTFNSRQKTIWRMAATVKGTVNFSNGQQVLKTVKNKDLLIPENELTPFLEALLADQEGLCAITDLPLQYDGDEDDQEMLCSLDRIDSDGHYEKDNLQIVCRFVNRWKNSSKDAEFRRLIEVVRA
;
A
#
# COMPACT_ATOMS: atom_id res chain seq x y z
N MET A 1 -9.55 -6.22 54.88
CA MET A 1 -9.66 -5.87 53.45
C MET A 1 -9.65 -7.18 52.65
N ARG A 2 -10.78 -7.59 52.03
CA ARG A 2 -10.81 -8.82 51.21
C ARG A 2 -10.00 -8.56 49.94
N LEU A 3 -8.95 -9.35 49.72
CA LEU A 3 -8.19 -9.29 48.46
C LEU A 3 -9.09 -9.84 47.34
N HIS A 4 -9.33 -9.02 46.32
CA HIS A 4 -10.04 -9.48 45.13
C HIS A 4 -9.21 -10.56 44.43
N LYS A 5 -9.88 -11.68 44.12
CA LYS A 5 -9.29 -12.80 43.37
C LYS A 5 -9.31 -12.46 41.88
N THR A 6 -8.34 -12.95 41.12
CA THR A 6 -8.35 -12.90 39.66
C THR A 6 -9.52 -13.73 39.11
N ALA A 7 -9.80 -13.62 37.80
CA ALA A 7 -10.81 -14.45 37.12
C ALA A 7 -10.59 -15.96 37.31
N ALA A 8 -9.35 -16.39 37.59
CA ALA A 8 -8.99 -17.77 37.91
C ALA A 8 -9.12 -18.13 39.41
N GLY A 9 -9.75 -17.28 40.23
CA GLY A 9 -9.94 -17.50 41.67
C GLY A 9 -8.67 -17.39 42.52
N LYS A 10 -7.56 -16.89 41.96
CA LYS A 10 -6.26 -16.77 42.63
C LYS A 10 -6.05 -15.36 43.17
N THR A 11 -5.49 -15.25 44.37
CA THR A 11 -5.07 -13.94 44.91
C THR A 11 -3.84 -13.45 44.15
N PRO A 12 -3.85 -12.23 43.58
CA PRO A 12 -2.66 -11.66 42.95
C PRO A 12 -1.49 -11.63 43.93
N THR A 13 -0.30 -12.04 43.50
CA THR A 13 0.89 -11.93 44.33
C THR A 13 1.29 -10.45 44.47
N ARG A 14 1.98 -10.10 45.56
CA ARG A 14 2.48 -8.73 45.78
C ARG A 14 3.26 -8.18 44.57
N PRO A 15 4.18 -8.95 43.92
CA PRO A 15 4.86 -8.49 42.71
C PRO A 15 3.90 -8.15 41.55
N VAL A 16 2.84 -8.93 41.36
CA VAL A 16 1.86 -8.69 40.29
C VAL A 16 1.07 -7.40 40.58
N ALA A 17 0.61 -7.22 41.82
CA ALA A 17 -0.11 -6.00 42.21
C ALA A 17 0.77 -4.75 42.08
N SER A 18 2.04 -4.81 42.54
CA SER A 18 3.00 -3.72 42.39
C SER A 18 3.29 -3.41 40.92
N ARG A 19 3.39 -4.42 40.05
CA ARG A 19 3.56 -4.21 38.60
C ARG A 19 2.41 -3.41 38.02
N TRP A 20 1.16 -3.80 38.30
CA TRP A 20 -0.02 -3.08 37.79
C TRP A 20 -0.09 -1.64 38.28
N PHE A 21 0.22 -1.40 39.55
CA PHE A 21 0.26 -0.05 40.10
C PHE A 21 1.33 0.80 39.41
N ASN A 22 2.55 0.27 39.28
CA ASN A 22 3.65 0.99 38.64
C ASN A 22 3.40 1.29 37.16
N LEU A 23 2.73 0.39 36.43
CA LEU A 23 2.39 0.62 35.02
C LEU A 23 1.52 1.87 34.84
N MET A 24 0.56 2.07 35.73
CA MET A 24 -0.29 3.25 35.70
C MET A 24 0.54 4.53 35.92
N THR A 25 1.43 4.51 36.91
CA THR A 25 2.37 5.61 37.16
C THR A 25 3.24 5.89 35.93
N THR A 26 3.83 4.86 35.32
CA THR A 26 4.64 5.00 34.10
C THR A 26 3.86 5.66 32.96
N ILE A 27 2.60 5.27 32.73
CA ILE A 27 1.77 5.88 31.69
C ILE A 27 1.52 7.36 31.99
N VAL A 28 1.13 7.68 33.23
CA VAL A 28 0.78 9.04 33.66
C VAL A 28 1.99 9.98 33.55
N GLU A 29 3.15 9.52 34.04
CA GLU A 29 4.39 10.29 34.10
C GLU A 29 5.15 10.33 32.77
N SER A 30 4.74 9.52 31.77
CA SER A 30 5.45 9.48 30.49
C SER A 30 5.48 10.83 29.79
N GLU A 31 6.63 11.21 29.24
CA GLU A 31 6.80 12.45 28.49
C GLU A 31 7.92 12.27 27.47
N GLY A 32 7.61 12.40 26.18
CA GLY A 32 8.58 12.13 25.12
C GLY A 32 8.88 10.64 24.92
N ASP A 33 8.25 9.76 25.68
CA ASP A 33 8.41 8.30 25.54
C ASP A 33 7.78 7.80 24.25
N VAL A 34 8.47 6.88 23.59
CA VAL A 34 8.00 6.21 22.38
C VAL A 34 7.24 4.95 22.76
N TRP A 35 5.98 4.89 22.35
CA TRP A 35 5.10 3.75 22.55
C TRP A 35 4.95 2.98 21.24
N MET A 36 5.00 1.66 21.30
CA MET A 36 4.78 0.79 20.13
C MET A 36 3.71 -0.24 20.42
N HIS A 37 2.82 -0.45 19.46
CA HIS A 37 1.71 -1.38 19.57
C HIS A 37 1.54 -2.18 18.28
N ARG A 38 1.43 -3.49 18.39
CA ARG A 38 1.09 -4.35 17.25
C ARG A 38 -0.42 -4.56 17.17
N GLN A 39 -0.99 -4.21 16.02
CA GLN A 39 -2.37 -4.52 15.64
C GLN A 39 -2.39 -5.35 14.36
N LYS A 40 -2.77 -6.63 14.46
CA LYS A 40 -2.73 -7.60 13.34
C LYS A 40 -1.34 -7.65 12.68
N ASP A 41 -1.23 -7.23 11.42
CA ASP A 41 0.02 -7.18 10.64
C ASP A 41 0.66 -5.78 10.65
N GLN A 42 0.14 -4.83 11.42
CA GLN A 42 0.65 -3.47 11.48
C GLN A 42 1.32 -3.22 12.82
N LEU A 43 2.50 -2.61 12.77
CA LEU A 43 3.15 -2.06 13.94
C LEU A 43 2.90 -0.55 13.96
N TRP A 44 2.26 -0.09 15.02
CA TRP A 44 1.94 1.31 15.27
C TRP A 44 2.89 1.88 16.31
N TRP A 45 3.18 3.17 16.22
CA TRP A 45 3.93 3.90 17.23
C TRP A 45 3.40 5.32 17.45
N THR A 46 3.70 5.88 18.62
CA THR A 46 3.43 7.27 18.97
C THR A 46 4.46 7.77 19.99
N THR A 47 4.39 9.05 20.34
CA THR A 47 5.19 9.68 21.39
C THR A 47 4.25 10.35 22.40
N SER A 48 4.46 10.11 23.70
CA SER A 48 3.70 10.78 24.76
C SER A 48 3.99 12.28 24.80
N ARG A 49 2.96 13.08 25.12
CA ARG A 49 3.08 14.53 25.29
C ARG A 49 3.23 14.90 26.77
N SER A 50 3.76 16.07 27.03
CA SER A 50 3.94 16.62 28.38
C SER A 50 2.62 16.95 29.09
N ASN A 51 1.51 17.04 28.35
CA ASN A 51 0.19 17.29 28.93
C ASN A 51 -0.16 16.24 30.01
N PRO A 52 -0.84 16.68 31.09
CA PRO A 52 -1.23 15.77 32.17
C PRO A 52 -2.23 14.72 31.66
N ALA A 53 -2.20 13.54 32.29
CA ALA A 53 -3.20 12.51 32.02
C ALA A 53 -4.57 12.93 32.58
N THR A 54 -5.64 12.57 31.87
CA THR A 54 -7.01 12.71 32.35
C THR A 54 -7.57 11.35 32.75
N PHE A 55 -8.47 11.35 33.74
CA PHE A 55 -9.02 10.13 34.31
C PHE A 55 -10.54 10.19 34.20
N GLU A 56 -11.15 9.12 33.74
CA GLU A 56 -12.61 9.00 33.68
C GLU A 56 -13.09 7.72 34.35
N PRO A 57 -14.15 7.79 35.16
CA PRO A 57 -14.86 6.61 35.62
C PRO A 57 -15.49 5.88 34.43
N PHE A 58 -15.31 4.56 34.38
CA PHE A 58 -15.93 3.72 33.37
C PHE A 58 -16.44 2.44 34.01
N LYS A 59 -17.60 1.98 33.53
CA LYS A 59 -18.15 0.69 33.94
C LYS A 59 -17.97 -0.30 32.82
N GLU A 60 -17.24 -1.38 33.08
CA GLU A 60 -17.00 -2.41 32.07
C GLU A 60 -18.32 -2.92 31.48
N THR A 61 -18.43 -2.97 30.16
CA THR A 61 -19.66 -3.38 29.47
C THR A 61 -19.76 -4.90 29.33
N VAL A 62 -18.64 -5.61 29.47
CA VAL A 62 -18.49 -7.05 29.30
C VAL A 62 -17.80 -7.63 30.54
N GLY A 63 -18.17 -8.85 30.95
CA GLY A 63 -17.61 -9.52 32.11
C GLY A 63 -18.28 -9.10 33.43
N ASP A 64 -17.49 -8.91 34.48
CA ASP A 64 -17.98 -8.63 35.85
C ASP A 64 -18.53 -7.21 36.03
N ARG A 65 -18.52 -6.39 34.98
CA ARG A 65 -19.06 -5.01 34.96
C ARG A 65 -18.53 -4.14 36.10
N ARG A 66 -17.23 -4.21 36.34
CA ARG A 66 -16.57 -3.52 37.44
C ARG A 66 -16.51 -2.03 37.16
N ASP A 67 -16.53 -1.25 38.22
CA ASP A 67 -16.19 0.17 38.15
C ASP A 67 -14.65 0.29 38.06
N VAL A 68 -14.18 0.85 36.95
CA VAL A 68 -12.76 1.04 36.65
C VAL A 68 -12.49 2.52 36.34
N ILE A 69 -11.22 2.91 36.42
CA ILE A 69 -10.76 4.24 36.00
C ILE A 69 -9.96 4.08 34.73
N ILE A 70 -10.36 4.78 33.66
CA ILE A 70 -9.59 4.84 32.41
C ILE A 70 -8.63 6.02 32.51
N CYS A 71 -7.35 5.74 32.21
CA CYS A 71 -6.31 6.75 32.04
C CYS A 71 -6.19 7.16 30.59
N HIS A 72 -6.24 8.45 30.31
CA HIS A 72 -5.93 9.00 29.02
C HIS A 72 -4.65 9.82 29.13
N LYS A 73 -3.55 9.28 28.61
CA LYS A 73 -2.31 10.04 28.46
C LYS A 73 -2.26 10.65 27.04
N PRO A 74 -2.20 11.99 26.89
CA PRO A 74 -2.08 12.61 25.58
C PRO A 74 -0.81 12.16 24.85
N CYS A 75 -0.94 11.89 23.55
CA CYS A 75 0.16 11.49 22.68
C CYS A 75 -0.01 12.10 21.29
N ASN A 76 0.99 11.94 20.44
CA ASN A 76 0.87 12.27 19.03
C ASN A 76 -0.08 11.30 18.30
N PRO A 77 -0.59 11.66 17.10
CA PRO A 77 -1.32 10.71 16.28
C PRO A 77 -0.50 9.44 16.06
N TRP A 78 -1.12 8.29 16.28
CA TRP A 78 -0.49 7.01 16.03
C TRP A 78 -0.17 6.84 14.55
N SER A 79 1.03 6.34 14.25
CA SER A 79 1.50 6.09 12.89
C SER A 79 1.90 4.62 12.72
N ASN A 80 1.49 4.01 11.60
CA ASN A 80 2.02 2.73 11.15
C ASN A 80 3.10 2.89 10.06
N LYS A 81 3.67 4.09 9.94
CA LYS A 81 4.75 4.41 9.01
C LYS A 81 5.98 4.86 9.80
N ASN A 82 7.16 4.49 9.32
CA ASN A 82 8.41 5.08 9.79
C ASN A 82 8.53 6.55 9.32
N ARG A 83 9.52 7.30 9.81
CA ARG A 83 9.69 8.73 9.49
C ARG A 83 10.00 9.00 8.01
N LEU A 84 10.48 7.99 7.29
CA LEU A 84 10.66 8.02 5.83
C LEU A 84 9.39 7.66 5.05
N GLY A 85 8.25 7.44 5.72
CA GLY A 85 6.95 7.14 5.11
C GLY A 85 6.71 5.66 4.76
N ASN A 86 7.64 4.76 5.08
CA ASN A 86 7.48 3.33 4.81
C ASN A 86 6.55 2.68 5.84
N ARG A 87 5.64 1.81 5.40
CA ARG A 87 4.77 1.05 6.32
C ARG A 87 5.58 0.08 7.18
N LEU A 88 5.23 0.02 8.46
CA LEU A 88 5.78 -0.92 9.43
C LEU A 88 4.87 -2.16 9.51
N GLU A 89 5.24 -3.19 8.75
CA GLU A 89 4.49 -4.45 8.67
C GLU A 89 5.12 -5.52 9.57
N TRP A 90 4.32 -6.13 10.43
CA TRP A 90 4.73 -7.15 11.39
C TRP A 90 5.38 -8.35 10.69
N SER A 91 4.73 -8.86 9.63
CA SER A 91 5.21 -9.95 8.80
C SER A 91 6.59 -9.67 8.18
N GLY A 92 6.90 -8.39 7.98
CA GLY A 92 8.19 -7.93 7.48
C GLY A 92 9.27 -7.76 8.56
N LEU A 93 8.92 -7.75 9.84
CA LEU A 93 9.94 -7.58 10.88
C LEU A 93 10.88 -8.79 10.96
N HIS A 94 12.13 -8.51 11.30
CA HIS A 94 13.09 -9.54 11.63
C HIS A 94 12.52 -10.45 12.75
N PRO A 95 12.67 -11.80 12.67
CA PRO A 95 12.10 -12.70 13.67
C PRO A 95 12.48 -12.38 15.12
N LYS A 96 13.70 -11.89 15.34
CA LYS A 96 14.17 -11.44 16.65
C LYS A 96 13.41 -10.21 17.17
N ALA A 97 13.08 -9.25 16.30
CA ALA A 97 12.30 -8.06 16.65
C ALA A 97 10.86 -8.43 17.05
N GLN A 98 10.29 -9.44 16.40
CA GLN A 98 8.98 -9.98 16.76
C GLN A 98 8.92 -10.58 18.18
N GLU A 99 10.07 -10.91 18.80
CA GLU A 99 10.10 -11.42 20.18
C GLU A 99 9.89 -10.32 21.23
N PHE A 100 10.06 -9.05 20.88
CA PHE A 100 9.98 -7.94 21.84
C PHE A 100 9.08 -6.77 21.41
N LEU A 101 8.63 -6.70 20.15
CA LEU A 101 7.72 -5.65 19.65
C LEU A 101 6.24 -6.10 19.55
N PHE A 102 5.84 -7.12 20.32
CA PHE A 102 4.48 -7.67 20.28
C PHE A 102 3.50 -6.93 21.21
N THR A 103 2.19 -7.17 21.04
CA THR A 103 1.09 -6.42 21.66
C THR A 103 1.19 -6.31 23.20
N GLU A 104 1.41 -7.40 23.93
CA GLU A 104 1.56 -7.36 25.41
C GLU A 104 2.90 -6.75 25.88
N GLY A 105 3.80 -6.46 24.93
CA GLY A 105 5.04 -5.72 25.15
C GLY A 105 4.86 -4.21 25.19
N THR A 106 3.72 -3.65 24.76
CA THR A 106 3.46 -2.19 24.73
C THR A 106 3.71 -1.53 26.09
N LEU A 107 3.35 -2.23 27.18
CA LEU A 107 3.49 -1.76 28.55
C LEU A 107 4.81 -2.20 29.21
N GLN A 108 5.74 -2.76 28.45
CA GLN A 108 7.02 -3.25 28.97
C GLN A 108 8.14 -2.38 28.44
N GLN A 109 8.93 -1.80 29.33
CA GLN A 109 10.10 -1.06 28.93
C GLN A 109 11.09 -1.99 28.22
N LEU A 110 11.49 -1.60 27.01
CA LEU A 110 12.49 -2.34 26.25
C LEU A 110 13.87 -2.20 26.92
N LYS A 111 14.69 -3.25 26.83
CA LYS A 111 16.11 -3.16 27.17
C LYS A 111 16.80 -2.15 26.25
N PRO A 112 17.86 -1.45 26.69
CA PRO A 112 18.51 -0.38 25.91
C PRO A 112 18.80 -0.76 24.45
N ASN A 113 19.45 -1.91 24.21
CA ASN A 113 19.76 -2.38 22.86
C ASN A 113 18.52 -2.69 21.99
N ASN A 114 17.40 -3.09 22.59
CA ASN A 114 16.14 -3.31 21.86
C ASN A 114 15.41 -1.98 21.61
N ALA A 115 15.54 -1.01 22.53
CA ALA A 115 15.01 0.34 22.36
C ALA A 115 15.73 1.06 21.21
N GLU A 116 17.06 0.98 21.14
CA GLU A 116 17.84 1.52 20.02
C GLU A 116 17.40 0.93 18.68
N TYR A 117 17.17 -0.39 18.61
CA TYR A 117 16.64 -1.03 17.41
C TYR A 117 15.24 -0.51 17.04
N ALA A 118 14.36 -0.35 18.03
CA ALA A 118 13.00 0.14 17.82
C ALA A 118 12.97 1.58 17.30
N LEU A 119 13.85 2.44 17.84
CA LEU A 119 14.03 3.82 17.38
C LEU A 119 14.58 3.84 15.95
N ALA A 120 15.65 3.11 15.66
CA ALA A 120 16.21 3.00 14.30
C ALA A 120 15.15 2.50 13.29
N LEU A 121 14.31 1.55 13.69
CA LEU A 121 13.20 1.06 12.86
C LEU A 121 12.15 2.17 12.57
N ILE A 122 11.82 2.99 13.58
CA ILE A 122 10.91 4.13 13.46
C ILE A 122 11.51 5.24 12.61
N ASP A 123 12.80 5.52 12.76
CA ASP A 123 13.49 6.57 12.03
C ASP A 123 13.77 6.15 10.58
N GLY A 124 13.82 4.83 10.32
CA GLY A 124 14.06 4.26 9.00
C GLY A 124 15.55 4.09 8.69
N ASP A 125 16.36 3.98 9.73
CA ASP A 125 17.81 3.82 9.66
C ASP A 125 18.24 2.41 9.25
N ASP A 126 19.54 2.24 9.03
CA ASP A 126 20.12 0.94 8.75
C ASP A 126 20.05 0.01 9.97
N LEU A 127 19.40 -1.15 9.79
CA LEU A 127 19.23 -2.17 10.82
C LEU A 127 20.29 -3.28 10.75
N SER A 128 21.19 -3.22 9.76
CA SER A 128 22.29 -4.17 9.57
C SER A 128 23.15 -4.39 10.83
N PRO A 129 23.43 -3.38 11.68
CA PRO A 129 24.19 -3.57 12.92
C PRO A 129 23.57 -4.56 13.92
N TRP A 130 22.24 -4.76 13.88
CA TRP A 130 21.56 -5.79 14.67
C TRP A 130 21.38 -7.09 13.88
N HIS A 131 20.99 -7.00 12.60
CA HIS A 131 20.66 -8.17 11.79
C HIS A 131 21.88 -9.07 11.51
N SER A 132 23.08 -8.51 11.52
CA SER A 132 24.35 -9.24 11.34
C SER A 132 24.81 -10.00 12.59
N ARG A 133 24.22 -9.76 13.76
CA ARG A 133 24.67 -10.37 15.02
C ARG A 133 24.36 -11.88 15.08
N PRO A 134 25.22 -12.71 15.71
CA PRO A 134 25.03 -14.16 15.77
C PRO A 134 23.67 -14.61 16.32
N GLU A 135 23.16 -13.94 17.34
CA GLU A 135 21.87 -14.27 17.96
C GLU A 135 20.67 -13.88 17.09
N TRP A 136 20.82 -12.89 16.20
CA TRP A 136 19.80 -12.49 15.23
C TRP A 136 19.81 -13.43 14.02
N THR A 137 20.98 -13.71 13.45
CA THR A 137 21.16 -14.66 12.33
C THR A 137 20.77 -16.09 12.73
N ALA A 138 21.03 -16.53 13.95
CA ALA A 138 20.56 -17.83 14.43
C ALA A 138 19.03 -17.94 14.43
N LYS A 139 18.30 -16.84 14.69
CA LYS A 139 16.82 -16.83 14.65
C LYS A 139 16.28 -16.94 13.24
N VAL A 140 16.97 -16.35 12.27
CA VAL A 140 16.71 -16.51 10.84
C VAL A 140 16.84 -17.98 10.44
N ALA A 141 18.00 -18.58 10.71
CA ALA A 141 18.31 -19.95 10.33
C ALA A 141 17.30 -20.96 10.90
N ARG A 142 16.89 -20.78 12.16
CA ARG A 142 15.90 -21.65 12.82
C ARG A 142 14.50 -21.59 12.21
N ARG A 143 14.10 -20.47 11.61
CA ARG A 143 12.73 -20.28 11.11
C ARG A 143 12.51 -20.89 9.73
N GLN A 144 13.56 -21.39 9.06
CA GLN A 144 13.58 -21.90 7.66
C GLN A 144 12.97 -20.96 6.59
N LYS A 145 12.47 -19.80 6.99
CA LYS A 145 12.29 -18.63 6.15
C LYS A 145 13.55 -17.80 6.29
N ASN A 146 14.27 -17.61 5.19
CA ASN A 146 15.06 -16.40 5.06
C ASN A 146 14.09 -15.26 5.39
N PRO A 147 14.34 -14.41 6.41
CA PRO A 147 13.88 -13.05 6.32
C PRO A 147 14.67 -12.53 5.13
N GLY A 148 14.14 -12.76 3.93
CA GLY A 148 14.55 -12.01 2.77
C GLY A 148 14.57 -10.59 3.26
N THR A 149 15.72 -9.93 3.09
CA THR A 149 15.90 -8.50 3.29
C THR A 149 14.55 -7.84 3.12
N THR A 150 13.98 -7.36 4.22
CA THR A 150 12.58 -6.96 4.20
C THR A 150 12.52 -5.68 3.42
N PHE A 151 12.42 -5.82 2.10
CA PHE A 151 12.34 -4.72 1.21
C PHE A 151 11.00 -4.05 1.52
N ASN A 152 11.05 -2.80 1.94
CA ASN A 152 9.84 -2.00 1.99
C ASN A 152 9.23 -1.92 0.58
N SER A 153 7.97 -1.50 0.45
CA SER A 153 7.28 -1.49 -0.84
C SER A 153 8.06 -0.75 -1.95
N ARG A 154 8.79 0.30 -1.59
CA ARG A 154 9.67 1.04 -2.52
C ARG A 154 10.84 0.17 -2.98
N GLN A 155 11.56 -0.48 -2.07
CA GLN A 155 12.67 -1.35 -2.41
C GLN A 155 12.22 -2.59 -3.21
N LYS A 156 11.06 -3.18 -2.90
CA LYS A 156 10.46 -4.27 -3.71
C LYS A 156 10.21 -3.80 -5.14
N THR A 157 9.71 -2.58 -5.30
CA THR A 157 9.44 -1.98 -6.61
C THR A 157 10.73 -1.76 -7.37
N ILE A 158 11.77 -1.20 -6.74
CA ILE A 158 13.09 -1.00 -7.36
C ILE A 158 13.69 -2.35 -7.78
N TRP A 159 13.63 -3.36 -6.92
CA TRP A 159 14.13 -4.69 -7.24
C TRP A 159 13.38 -5.30 -8.43
N ARG A 160 12.05 -5.22 -8.46
CA ARG A 160 11.23 -5.68 -9.59
C ARG A 160 11.64 -4.96 -10.87
N MET A 161 11.77 -3.63 -10.86
CA MET A 161 12.18 -2.86 -12.03
C MET A 161 13.56 -3.30 -12.53
N ALA A 162 14.53 -3.47 -11.63
CA ALA A 162 15.87 -3.94 -11.97
C ALA A 162 15.85 -5.38 -12.54
N ALA A 163 15.04 -6.27 -11.97
CA ALA A 163 14.87 -7.63 -12.46
C ALA A 163 14.23 -7.66 -13.86
N THR A 164 13.21 -6.82 -14.10
CA THR A 164 12.60 -6.65 -15.43
C THR A 164 13.63 -6.18 -16.45
N VAL A 165 14.43 -5.15 -16.13
CA VAL A 165 15.48 -4.66 -17.04
C VAL A 165 16.48 -5.76 -17.38
N LYS A 166 16.98 -6.49 -16.38
CA LYS A 166 17.91 -7.62 -16.60
C LYS A 166 17.31 -8.70 -17.48
N GLY A 167 16.04 -9.05 -17.23
CA GLY A 167 15.30 -9.98 -18.08
C GLY A 167 15.20 -9.48 -19.52
N THR A 168 14.71 -8.26 -19.72
CA THR A 168 14.58 -7.65 -21.04
C THR A 168 15.91 -7.63 -21.80
N VAL A 169 17.01 -7.21 -21.17
CA VAL A 169 18.34 -7.18 -21.81
C VAL A 169 18.81 -8.58 -22.23
N ASN A 170 18.62 -9.60 -21.39
CA ASN A 170 19.03 -10.97 -21.73
C ASN A 170 18.26 -11.55 -22.92
N PHE A 171 17.01 -11.13 -23.14
CA PHE A 171 16.15 -11.64 -24.21
C PHE A 171 16.01 -10.69 -25.42
N SER A 172 16.58 -9.48 -25.36
CA SER A 172 16.49 -8.46 -26.44
C SER A 172 17.80 -8.37 -27.22
N ASN A 173 18.27 -9.50 -27.74
CA ASN A 173 19.53 -9.64 -28.48
C ASN A 173 19.41 -9.33 -30.00
N GLY A 174 18.40 -8.56 -30.40
CA GLY A 174 18.14 -8.26 -31.81
C GLY A 174 17.47 -9.38 -32.62
N GLN A 175 16.96 -10.41 -31.95
CA GLN A 175 16.22 -11.50 -32.60
C GLN A 175 14.95 -11.01 -33.31
N GLN A 176 14.67 -11.60 -34.48
CA GLN A 176 13.40 -11.45 -35.16
C GLN A 176 12.41 -12.48 -34.59
N VAL A 177 11.20 -12.03 -34.26
CA VAL A 177 10.16 -12.88 -33.66
C VAL A 177 8.98 -12.94 -34.62
N LEU A 178 8.56 -14.16 -34.97
CA LEU A 178 7.31 -14.37 -35.70
C LEU A 178 6.15 -14.00 -34.78
N LYS A 179 5.34 -13.02 -35.19
CA LYS A 179 4.15 -12.60 -34.46
C LYS A 179 2.90 -13.02 -35.20
N THR A 180 1.97 -13.65 -34.49
CA THR A 180 0.62 -13.89 -35.01
C THR A 180 -0.12 -12.56 -35.12
N VAL A 181 -0.53 -12.23 -36.34
CA VAL A 181 -1.43 -11.10 -36.59
C VAL A 181 -2.86 -11.57 -36.32
N LYS A 182 -3.59 -10.84 -35.48
CA LYS A 182 -5.00 -11.13 -35.18
C LYS A 182 -5.83 -10.98 -36.46
N ASN A 183 -6.79 -11.88 -36.68
CA ASN A 183 -7.74 -11.68 -37.77
C ASN A 183 -8.61 -10.44 -37.47
N LYS A 184 -8.84 -9.61 -38.47
CA LYS A 184 -9.59 -8.35 -38.34
C LYS A 184 -10.52 -8.20 -39.53
N ASP A 185 -11.66 -8.84 -39.45
CA ASP A 185 -12.68 -8.76 -40.49
C ASP A 185 -13.42 -7.42 -40.43
N LEU A 186 -13.84 -6.95 -41.61
CA LEU A 186 -14.77 -5.84 -41.77
C LEU A 186 -16.18 -6.43 -41.87
N LEU A 187 -17.00 -6.24 -40.83
CA LEU A 187 -18.37 -6.75 -40.74
C LEU A 187 -19.42 -5.70 -41.13
N ILE A 188 -18.96 -4.54 -41.57
CA ILE A 188 -19.78 -3.48 -42.15
C ILE A 188 -19.69 -3.60 -43.67
N PRO A 189 -20.82 -3.68 -44.41
CA PRO A 189 -20.78 -3.66 -45.87
C PRO A 189 -20.01 -2.44 -46.38
N GLU A 190 -19.18 -2.62 -47.40
CA GLU A 190 -18.28 -1.56 -47.89
C GLU A 190 -19.02 -0.29 -48.31
N ASN A 191 -20.20 -0.43 -48.93
CA ASN A 191 -21.07 0.68 -49.31
C ASN A 191 -21.73 1.40 -48.12
N GLU A 192 -21.74 0.80 -46.93
CA GLU A 192 -22.29 1.38 -45.70
C GLU A 192 -21.20 1.97 -44.80
N LEU A 193 -19.92 1.66 -45.04
CA LEU A 193 -18.84 2.06 -44.14
C LEU A 193 -18.66 3.57 -44.07
N THR A 194 -18.52 4.25 -45.21
CA THR A 194 -18.36 5.72 -45.22
C THR A 194 -19.56 6.45 -44.63
N PRO A 195 -20.82 6.16 -45.02
CA PRO A 195 -21.99 6.76 -44.37
C PRO A 195 -22.05 6.52 -42.86
N PHE A 196 -21.67 5.32 -42.40
CA PHE A 196 -21.59 5.02 -40.98
C PHE A 196 -20.53 5.86 -40.25
N LEU A 197 -19.34 6.01 -40.83
CA LEU A 197 -18.26 6.81 -40.21
C LEU A 197 -18.60 8.30 -40.17
N GLU A 198 -19.27 8.83 -41.19
CA GLU A 198 -19.78 10.21 -41.20
C GLU A 198 -20.82 10.42 -40.09
N ALA A 199 -21.77 9.48 -39.95
CA ALA A 199 -22.77 9.53 -38.88
C ALA A 199 -22.12 9.44 -37.50
N LEU A 200 -21.15 8.53 -37.31
CA LEU A 200 -20.43 8.37 -36.05
C LEU A 200 -19.65 9.64 -35.66
N LEU A 201 -18.99 10.29 -36.63
CA LEU A 201 -18.28 11.54 -36.41
C LEU A 201 -19.24 12.68 -36.00
N ALA A 202 -20.41 12.75 -36.64
CA ALA A 202 -21.43 13.73 -36.31
C ALA A 202 -22.04 13.49 -34.93
N ASP A 203 -22.35 12.23 -34.57
CA ASP A 203 -22.86 11.84 -33.25
C ASP A 203 -21.85 12.13 -32.13
N GLN A 204 -20.55 12.09 -32.43
CA GLN A 204 -19.48 12.47 -31.52
C GLN A 204 -19.20 13.99 -31.48
N GLU A 205 -19.93 14.79 -32.25
CA GLU A 205 -19.77 16.26 -32.32
C GLU A 205 -18.34 16.71 -32.68
N GLY A 206 -17.60 15.89 -33.45
CA GLY A 206 -16.20 16.19 -33.80
C GLY A 206 -15.22 16.08 -32.62
N LEU A 207 -15.60 15.39 -31.54
CA LEU A 207 -14.75 15.17 -30.37
C LEU A 207 -14.23 13.73 -30.30
N CYS A 208 -13.04 13.59 -29.71
CA CYS A 208 -12.44 12.29 -29.43
C CYS A 208 -13.28 11.52 -28.39
N ALA A 209 -13.74 10.32 -28.74
CA ALA A 209 -14.63 9.53 -27.89
C ALA A 209 -14.08 9.16 -26.50
N ILE A 210 -12.75 9.21 -26.30
CA ILE A 210 -12.10 8.87 -25.03
C ILE A 210 -11.70 10.10 -24.22
N THR A 211 -11.28 11.17 -24.89
CA THR A 211 -10.64 12.33 -24.24
C THR A 211 -11.35 13.64 -24.50
N ASP A 212 -12.50 13.65 -25.17
CA ASP A 212 -13.32 14.83 -25.46
C ASP A 212 -12.55 15.99 -26.12
N LEU A 213 -11.36 15.70 -26.65
CA LEU A 213 -10.52 16.69 -27.30
C LEU A 213 -11.04 16.92 -28.72
N PRO A 214 -10.97 18.16 -29.24
CA PRO A 214 -11.33 18.43 -30.63
C PRO A 214 -10.52 17.57 -31.59
N LEU A 215 -11.21 16.89 -32.50
CA LEU A 215 -10.58 16.16 -33.59
C LEU A 215 -10.14 17.14 -34.68
N GLN A 216 -9.05 16.80 -35.36
CA GLN A 216 -8.62 17.49 -36.58
C GLN A 216 -8.77 16.58 -37.80
N TYR A 217 -8.86 17.19 -38.98
CA TYR A 217 -9.13 16.50 -40.24
C TYR A 217 -7.93 16.57 -41.17
N ASP A 218 -7.77 15.55 -42.02
CA ASP A 218 -6.67 15.51 -42.98
C ASP A 218 -6.72 16.71 -43.95
N GLY A 219 -5.65 17.49 -43.99
CA GLY A 219 -5.51 18.71 -44.78
C GLY A 219 -5.89 20.01 -44.06
N ASP A 220 -6.43 19.94 -42.83
CA ASP A 220 -6.86 21.09 -42.00
C ASP A 220 -6.37 20.94 -40.54
N GLU A 221 -5.29 20.20 -40.34
CA GLU A 221 -4.68 19.94 -39.03
C GLU A 221 -3.52 20.88 -38.70
N ASP A 222 -3.48 21.34 -37.46
CA ASP A 222 -2.32 22.02 -36.86
C ASP A 222 -1.38 21.01 -36.18
N ASP A 223 -1.91 19.84 -35.76
CA ASP A 223 -1.16 18.78 -35.10
C ASP A 223 -1.59 17.40 -35.63
N GLN A 224 -0.62 16.69 -36.22
CA GLN A 224 -0.78 15.33 -36.76
C GLN A 224 -1.27 14.31 -35.71
N GLU A 225 -1.03 14.57 -34.43
CA GLU A 225 -1.46 13.71 -33.33
C GLU A 225 -2.95 13.87 -33.01
N MET A 226 -3.55 15.01 -33.37
CA MET A 226 -4.96 15.33 -33.17
C MET A 226 -5.87 14.85 -34.30
N LEU A 227 -5.29 14.35 -35.40
CA LEU A 227 -6.03 13.79 -36.53
C LEU A 227 -6.99 12.68 -36.11
N CYS A 228 -8.13 12.63 -36.78
CA CYS A 228 -9.11 11.55 -36.65
C CYS A 228 -8.46 10.17 -36.88
N SER A 229 -8.79 9.22 -36.01
CA SER A 229 -8.36 7.84 -36.13
C SER A 229 -9.47 6.90 -35.69
N LEU A 230 -9.71 5.85 -36.48
CA LEU A 230 -10.70 4.83 -36.16
C LEU A 230 -10.10 3.83 -35.15
N ASP A 231 -10.74 3.71 -33.99
CA ASP A 231 -10.38 2.78 -32.93
C ASP A 231 -11.46 1.71 -32.74
N ARG A 232 -11.01 0.51 -32.38
CA ARG A 232 -11.92 -0.58 -31.98
C ARG A 232 -12.03 -0.60 -30.46
N ILE A 233 -13.22 -0.38 -29.92
CA ILE A 233 -13.47 -0.37 -28.47
C ILE A 233 -12.88 -1.65 -27.84
N ASP A 234 -13.29 -2.81 -28.34
CA ASP A 234 -12.63 -4.09 -28.13
C ASP A 234 -11.59 -4.37 -29.22
N SER A 235 -10.31 -4.34 -28.82
CA SER A 235 -9.17 -4.62 -29.69
C SER A 235 -9.03 -6.09 -30.10
N ASP A 236 -9.72 -7.00 -29.41
CA ASP A 236 -9.84 -8.42 -29.77
C ASP A 236 -10.98 -8.70 -30.76
N GLY A 237 -11.93 -7.76 -30.91
CA GLY A 237 -13.07 -7.86 -31.84
C GLY A 237 -12.79 -7.39 -33.28
N HIS A 238 -13.83 -7.41 -34.11
CA HIS A 238 -13.80 -7.05 -35.53
C HIS A 238 -14.19 -5.57 -35.77
N TYR A 239 -14.12 -5.10 -37.02
CA TYR A 239 -14.66 -3.80 -37.41
C TYR A 239 -16.16 -3.94 -37.65
N GLU A 240 -16.95 -3.71 -36.62
CA GLU A 240 -18.41 -3.79 -36.61
C GLU A 240 -19.01 -2.54 -35.96
N LYS A 241 -20.26 -2.21 -36.28
CA LYS A 241 -20.87 -0.91 -35.93
C LYS A 241 -20.79 -0.60 -34.43
N ASP A 242 -21.03 -1.59 -33.58
CA ASP A 242 -21.04 -1.42 -32.12
C ASP A 242 -19.65 -1.43 -31.47
N ASN A 243 -18.60 -1.73 -32.25
CA ASN A 243 -17.22 -1.84 -31.76
C ASN A 243 -16.31 -0.71 -32.24
N LEU A 244 -16.84 0.34 -32.87
CA LEU A 244 -16.05 1.43 -33.44
C LEU A 244 -16.30 2.75 -32.74
N GLN A 245 -15.22 3.52 -32.60
CA GLN A 245 -15.24 4.89 -32.09
C GLN A 245 -14.16 5.71 -32.80
N ILE A 246 -14.37 7.03 -32.93
CA ILE A 246 -13.39 7.93 -33.53
C ILE A 246 -12.63 8.65 -32.41
N VAL A 247 -11.30 8.61 -32.46
CA VAL A 247 -10.42 9.17 -31.43
C VAL A 247 -9.28 9.95 -32.09
N CYS A 248 -8.57 10.78 -31.32
CA CYS A 248 -7.32 11.37 -31.80
C CYS A 248 -6.28 10.26 -32.09
N ARG A 249 -5.42 10.46 -33.10
CA ARG A 249 -4.38 9.52 -33.49
C ARG A 249 -3.46 9.12 -32.32
N PHE A 250 -3.07 10.06 -31.47
CA PHE A 250 -2.23 9.72 -30.31
C PHE A 250 -2.96 8.81 -29.30
N VAL A 251 -4.26 9.02 -29.12
CA VAL A 251 -5.10 8.25 -28.19
C VAL A 251 -5.22 6.80 -28.66
N ASN A 252 -5.47 6.57 -29.95
CA ASN A 252 -5.50 5.23 -30.52
C ASN A 252 -4.15 4.51 -30.30
N ARG A 253 -3.04 5.20 -30.54
CA ARG A 253 -1.69 4.67 -30.32
C ARG A 253 -1.41 4.35 -28.84
N TRP A 254 -1.90 5.18 -27.91
CA TRP A 254 -1.73 4.96 -26.47
C TRP A 254 -2.58 3.81 -25.95
N LYS A 255 -3.84 3.72 -26.39
CA LYS A 255 -4.74 2.61 -26.06
C LYS A 255 -4.17 1.29 -26.62
N ASN A 256 -3.75 1.29 -27.88
CA ASN A 256 -3.17 0.14 -28.58
C ASN A 256 -4.06 -1.12 -28.47
N SER A 257 -3.72 -2.04 -27.56
CA SER A 257 -4.50 -3.26 -27.30
C SER A 257 -4.99 -3.36 -25.85
N SER A 258 -4.93 -2.26 -25.10
CA SER A 258 -5.46 -2.15 -23.75
C SER A 258 -6.99 -2.22 -23.78
N LYS A 259 -7.59 -2.71 -22.69
CA LYS A 259 -9.04 -2.69 -22.52
C LYS A 259 -9.53 -1.25 -22.43
N ASP A 260 -10.54 -0.89 -23.22
CA ASP A 260 -11.05 0.48 -23.34
C ASP A 260 -11.45 1.08 -21.98
N ALA A 261 -12.23 0.35 -21.17
CA ALA A 261 -12.68 0.81 -19.86
C ALA A 261 -11.52 1.13 -18.90
N GLU A 262 -10.46 0.31 -18.89
CA GLU A 262 -9.28 0.55 -18.06
C GLU A 262 -8.47 1.74 -18.58
N PHE A 263 -8.39 1.91 -19.89
CA PHE A 263 -7.71 3.05 -20.48
C PHE A 263 -8.42 4.38 -20.18
N ARG A 264 -9.76 4.43 -20.31
CA ARG A 264 -10.58 5.58 -19.90
C ARG A 264 -10.34 5.94 -18.44
N ARG A 265 -10.35 4.93 -17.54
CA ARG A 265 -10.03 5.13 -16.11
C ARG A 265 -8.65 5.76 -15.90
N LEU A 266 -7.64 5.38 -16.71
CA LEU A 266 -6.29 5.94 -16.63
C LEU A 266 -6.21 7.37 -17.18
N ILE A 267 -6.96 7.70 -18.23
CA ILE A 267 -7.06 9.08 -18.75
C ILE A 267 -7.61 10.03 -17.69
N GLU A 268 -8.63 9.62 -16.93
CA GLU A 268 -9.15 10.42 -15.81
C GLU A 268 -8.09 10.71 -14.74
N VAL A 269 -7.16 9.78 -14.51
CA VAL A 269 -6.03 10.01 -13.59
C VAL A 269 -5.03 11.03 -14.15
N VAL A 270 -4.85 11.08 -15.47
CA VAL A 270 -3.96 12.06 -16.13
C VAL A 270 -4.55 13.47 -16.13
N ARG A 271 -5.89 13.58 -16.12
CA ARG A 271 -6.62 14.86 -16.11
C ARG A 271 -6.75 15.47 -14.71
N ALA A 272 -6.64 14.67 -13.65
CA ALA A 272 -6.77 15.07 -12.24
C ALA A 272 -5.52 15.80 -11.71
#